data_AF-A0A0D0E4V2-F1
#
_entry.id   AF-A0A0D0E4V2-F1
#
_cell.length_a   1.000
_cell.length_b   1.000
_cell.length_c   1.000
_cell.angle_alpha   90.00
_cell.angle_beta   90.00
_cell.angle_gamma   90.00
#
_symmetry.space_group_name_H-M   'P 1'
#
loop_
_entity.id
_entity.type
_entity.pdbx_description
1 polymer ?
#
loop_
_entity_poly.entity_id
_entity_poly.type
_entity_poly.pdbx_seq_one_letter_code
_entity_poly.pdbx_strand_id
1 'polypeptide(L)'
;MQLFSTLLASIVSLDAYTLVGVHANTVWCVACPKKFDNQELAGQCFDSPKQITRCVYRPGWIRCDYSLEGAPVGSANSGCPAVTEFDKGLGCDPC
;
A
#
# COMPACT_ATOMS: atom_id res chain seq x y z
N MET A 1 33.14 39.42 11.85
CA MET A 1 32.46 38.27 12.49
C MET A 1 30.96 38.22 12.12
N GLN A 2 30.59 38.37 10.84
CA GLN A 2 29.16 38.41 10.43
C GLN A 2 28.76 37.32 9.44
N LEU A 3 29.71 36.73 8.71
CA LEU A 3 29.42 35.70 7.70
C LEU A 3 29.03 34.35 8.32
N PHE A 4 29.58 34.01 9.50
CA PHE A 4 29.32 32.73 10.15
C PHE A 4 27.89 32.64 10.72
N SER A 5 27.32 33.74 11.19
CA SER A 5 25.99 33.75 11.81
C SER A 5 24.86 33.61 10.79
N THR A 6 25.01 34.18 9.59
CA THR A 6 24.04 34.03 8.49
C THR A 6 24.06 32.62 7.89
N LEU A 7 25.23 31.97 7.88
CA LEU A 7 25.39 30.60 7.41
C LEU A 7 24.71 29.59 8.36
N LEU A 8 24.80 29.81 9.67
CA LEU A 8 24.10 28.98 10.65
C LEU A 8 22.57 29.12 10.56
N ALA A 9 22.04 30.33 10.34
CA ALA A 9 20.60 30.54 10.19
C ALA A 9 20.00 29.88 8.94
N SER A 10 20.79 29.70 7.88
CA SER A 10 20.34 29.05 6.65
C SER A 10 20.32 27.52 6.76
N ILE A 11 21.21 26.91 7.56
CA ILE A 11 21.24 25.46 7.80
C ILE A 11 20.02 25.02 8.63
N VAL A 12 19.62 25.81 9.65
CA VAL A 12 18.45 25.48 10.48
C VAL A 12 17.13 25.57 9.69
N SER A 13 17.05 26.44 8.68
CA SER A 13 15.88 26.51 7.78
C SER A 13 15.81 25.36 6.77
N LEU A 14 16.93 24.71 6.43
CA LEU A 14 16.95 23.59 5.48
C LEU A 14 16.55 22.25 6.13
N ASP A 15 16.71 22.11 7.43
CA ASP A 15 16.40 20.86 8.16
C ASP A 15 14.89 20.56 8.22
N ALA A 16 14.05 21.56 7.99
CA ALA A 16 12.59 21.39 7.94
C ALA A 16 12.07 20.76 6.64
N TYR A 17 12.88 20.69 5.57
CA TYR A 17 12.47 20.17 4.26
C TYR A 17 12.94 18.74 3.97
N THR A 18 13.76 18.14 4.84
CA THR A 18 14.23 16.75 4.69
C THR A 18 13.39 15.74 5.46
N LEU A 19 12.31 16.16 6.10
CA LEU A 19 11.26 15.28 6.63
C LEU A 19 10.17 14.99 5.59
N VAL A 20 10.57 14.70 4.34
CA VAL A 20 9.85 13.66 3.59
C VAL A 20 10.32 12.35 4.20
N GLY A 21 9.86 12.11 5.42
CA GLY A 21 9.96 10.83 6.05
C GLY A 21 9.35 9.85 5.07
N VAL A 22 10.21 9.06 4.43
CA VAL A 22 9.86 7.71 4.03
C VAL A 22 9.49 7.04 5.35
N HIS A 23 8.26 7.29 5.80
CA HIS A 23 7.62 6.42 6.75
C HIS A 23 7.68 5.10 6.01
N ALA A 24 8.63 4.25 6.43
CA ALA A 24 8.52 2.82 6.30
C ALA A 24 7.30 2.43 7.14
N ASN A 25 6.13 2.83 6.64
CA ASN A 25 4.85 2.47 7.18
C ASN A 25 4.85 0.98 6.93
N THR A 26 5.11 0.22 7.99
CA THR A 26 5.07 -1.23 7.93
C THR A 26 3.59 -1.58 7.89
N VAL A 27 2.95 -1.22 6.77
CA VAL A 27 1.56 -1.49 6.49
C VAL A 27 1.48 -2.98 6.28
N TRP A 28 0.69 -3.60 7.14
CA TRP A 28 0.27 -4.97 6.97
C TRP A 28 -0.93 -4.96 6.03
N CYS A 29 -0.78 -5.59 4.87
CA CYS A 29 -1.88 -5.84 3.97
C CYS A 29 -1.91 -7.32 3.59
N VAL A 30 -3.03 -7.73 3.00
CA VAL A 30 -3.21 -9.10 2.54
C VAL A 30 -2.37 -9.31 1.29
N ALA A 31 -1.71 -10.46 1.17
CA ALA A 31 -1.00 -10.81 -0.06
C ALA A 31 -2.02 -11.33 -1.08
N CYS A 32 -2.14 -10.67 -2.23
CA CYS A 32 -3.02 -11.17 -3.29
C CYS A 32 -2.49 -12.49 -3.87
N PRO A 33 -3.35 -13.51 -4.04
CA PRO A 33 -2.97 -14.73 -4.75
C PRO A 33 -2.39 -14.40 -6.12
N LYS A 34 -1.29 -15.06 -6.51
CA LYS A 34 -0.68 -14.82 -7.82
C LYS A 34 -1.60 -15.17 -8.98
N LYS A 35 -2.50 -16.13 -8.77
CA LYS A 35 -3.51 -16.56 -9.73
C LYS A 35 -4.84 -16.78 -9.05
N PHE A 36 -5.91 -16.37 -9.72
CA PHE A 36 -7.29 -16.63 -9.33
C PHE A 36 -8.11 -16.89 -10.59
N ASP A 37 -8.92 -17.94 -10.61
CA ASP A 37 -9.81 -18.27 -11.74
C ASP A 37 -9.11 -18.32 -13.12
N ASN A 38 -7.92 -18.94 -13.19
CA ASN A 38 -7.04 -18.96 -14.38
C ASN A 38 -6.54 -17.58 -14.86
N GLN A 39 -6.69 -16.54 -14.05
CA GLN A 39 -6.23 -15.19 -14.32
C GLN A 39 -5.02 -14.84 -13.46
N GLU A 40 -4.11 -14.05 -14.01
CA GLU A 40 -2.89 -13.63 -13.30
C GLU A 40 -3.12 -12.31 -12.57
N LEU A 41 -2.50 -12.17 -11.40
CA LEU A 41 -2.50 -10.92 -10.66
C LEU A 41 -1.86 -9.82 -11.52
N ALA A 42 -2.65 -8.82 -11.89
CA ALA A 42 -2.21 -7.69 -12.67
C ALA A 42 -1.79 -6.51 -11.79
N GLY A 43 -2.30 -6.44 -10.56
CA GLY A 43 -1.92 -5.42 -9.60
C GLY A 43 -2.61 -5.61 -8.26
N GLN A 44 -2.01 -5.02 -7.24
CA GLN A 44 -2.55 -4.94 -5.89
C GLN A 44 -2.31 -3.54 -5.31
N CYS A 45 -3.22 -3.09 -4.46
CA CYS A 45 -3.07 -1.84 -3.71
C CYS A 45 -3.88 -1.91 -2.41
N PHE A 46 -3.53 -1.06 -1.44
CA PHE A 46 -4.17 -1.00 -0.12
C PHE A 46 -4.88 0.35 0.11
N ASP A 47 -6.18 0.32 0.33
CA ASP A 47 -7.00 1.48 0.75
C ASP A 47 -6.92 1.59 2.27
N SER A 48 -6.01 2.43 2.76
CA SER A 48 -5.78 2.63 4.21
C SER A 48 -7.01 3.17 4.94
N PRO A 49 -7.76 4.17 4.41
CA PRO A 49 -9.00 4.65 5.04
C PRO A 49 -10.05 3.56 5.24
N LYS A 50 -10.18 2.63 4.29
CA LYS A 50 -11.15 1.51 4.40
C LYS A 50 -10.54 0.25 5.03
N GLN A 51 -9.22 0.21 5.18
CA GLN A 51 -8.45 -0.97 5.59
C GLN A 51 -8.73 -2.18 4.69
N ILE A 52 -8.73 -1.95 3.37
CA ILE A 52 -9.06 -2.95 2.35
C ILE A 52 -7.88 -3.14 1.41
N THR A 53 -7.53 -4.39 1.13
CA THR A 53 -6.60 -4.74 0.05
C THR A 53 -7.39 -5.05 -1.22
N ARG A 54 -7.05 -4.40 -2.32
CA ARG A 54 -7.66 -4.64 -3.64
C ARG A 54 -6.70 -5.41 -4.53
N CYS A 55 -7.16 -6.55 -5.02
CA CYS A 55 -6.47 -7.36 -6.02
C CYS A 55 -7.18 -7.24 -7.37
N VAL A 56 -6.44 -7.04 -8.45
CA VAL A 56 -6.97 -6.98 -9.81
C VAL A 56 -6.31 -8.06 -10.65
N TYR A 57 -7.12 -8.90 -11.30
CA TYR A 57 -6.68 -10.00 -12.14
C TYR A 57 -6.98 -9.75 -13.62
N ARG A 58 -6.12 -10.23 -14.51
CA ARG A 58 -6.28 -10.15 -15.97
C ARG A 58 -6.26 -11.54 -16.62
N PRO A 59 -6.98 -11.73 -17.75
CA PRO A 59 -7.62 -10.70 -18.59
C PRO A 59 -9.06 -10.32 -18.23
N GLY A 60 -9.72 -11.03 -17.30
CA GLY A 60 -11.14 -10.84 -16.98
C GLY A 60 -11.47 -9.63 -16.12
N TRP A 61 -10.48 -8.82 -15.74
CA TRP A 61 -10.64 -7.64 -14.87
C TRP A 61 -11.40 -7.94 -13.58
N ILE A 62 -11.17 -9.14 -13.03
CA ILE A 62 -11.74 -9.52 -11.75
C ILE A 62 -11.09 -8.65 -10.68
N ARG A 63 -11.94 -8.03 -9.87
CA ARG A 63 -11.54 -7.34 -8.65
C ARG A 63 -11.90 -8.24 -7.48
N CYS A 64 -10.98 -8.36 -6.53
CA CYS A 64 -11.26 -8.92 -5.22
C CYS A 64 -10.81 -7.91 -4.17
N ASP A 65 -11.72 -7.48 -3.31
CA ASP A 65 -11.44 -6.61 -2.18
C ASP A 65 -11.43 -7.47 -0.91
N TYR A 66 -10.39 -7.36 -0.09
CA TYR A 66 -10.17 -8.14 1.13
C TYR A 66 -10.03 -7.24 2.36
N SER A 67 -10.58 -7.67 3.49
CA SER A 67 -10.30 -7.05 4.80
C SER A 67 -8.86 -7.31 5.24
N LEU A 68 -8.42 -6.67 6.33
CA LEU A 68 -7.13 -6.97 6.96
C LEU A 68 -6.95 -8.41 7.45
N GLU A 69 -8.05 -9.16 7.58
CA GLU A 69 -8.04 -10.57 8.00
C GLU A 69 -8.02 -11.52 6.79
N GLY A 70 -8.03 -11.00 5.57
CA GLY A 70 -8.06 -11.80 4.34
C GLY A 70 -9.45 -12.31 3.97
N ALA A 71 -10.51 -11.83 4.61
CA ALA A 71 -11.88 -12.15 4.23
C ALA A 71 -12.31 -11.27 3.04
N PRO A 72 -12.95 -11.83 2.00
CA PRO A 72 -13.49 -11.04 0.91
C PRO A 72 -14.60 -10.12 1.41
N VAL A 73 -14.56 -8.85 1.01
CA VAL A 73 -15.53 -7.82 1.41
C VAL A 73 -16.27 -7.27 0.19
N GLY A 74 -17.57 -7.04 0.33
CA GLY A 74 -18.40 -6.46 -0.73
C GLY A 74 -18.96 -7.46 -1.76
N SER A 75 -20.00 -7.01 -2.47
CA SER A 75 -20.85 -7.88 -3.31
C SER A 75 -20.30 -8.15 -4.71
N ALA A 76 -19.30 -7.39 -5.17
CA ALA A 76 -18.66 -7.58 -6.48
C ALA A 76 -17.73 -8.82 -6.53
N ASN A 77 -17.59 -9.53 -5.41
CA ASN A 77 -16.53 -10.50 -5.13
C ASN A 77 -17.06 -11.91 -4.85
N SER A 78 -18.27 -12.26 -5.30
CA SER A 78 -18.88 -13.58 -5.11
C SER A 78 -18.06 -14.65 -5.87
N GLY A 79 -17.02 -15.17 -5.23
CA GLY A 79 -16.08 -16.14 -5.82
C GLY A 79 -14.63 -15.95 -5.39
N CYS A 80 -14.27 -14.78 -4.85
CA CYS A 80 -12.93 -14.53 -4.33
C CYS A 80 -12.66 -15.42 -3.10
N PRO A 81 -11.56 -16.19 -3.05
CA PRO A 81 -11.26 -17.06 -1.94
C PRO A 81 -10.79 -16.24 -0.73
N ALA A 82 -10.99 -16.75 0.47
CA ALA A 82 -10.30 -16.20 1.63
C ALA A 82 -8.78 -16.35 1.46
N VAL A 83 -8.03 -15.36 1.94
CA VAL A 83 -6.58 -15.32 1.86
C VAL A 83 -5.98 -15.43 3.24
N THR A 84 -4.92 -16.22 3.38
CA THR A 84 -4.21 -16.44 4.66
C THR A 84 -2.78 -15.93 4.62
N GLU A 85 -2.34 -15.42 3.46
CA GLU A 85 -1.02 -14.85 3.25
C GLU A 85 -1.10 -13.32 3.38
N PHE A 86 -0.04 -12.74 3.92
CA PHE A 86 0.04 -11.33 4.22
C PHE A 86 1.41 -10.79 3.86
N ASP A 87 1.43 -9.59 3.28
CA ASP A 87 2.65 -8.94 2.84
C ASP A 87 3.03 -7.80 3.81
N LYS A 88 4.34 -7.72 4.09
CA LYS A 88 4.94 -6.60 4.82
C LYS A 88 5.47 -5.59 3.80
N GLY A 89 4.61 -4.66 3.40
CA GLY A 89 4.98 -3.49 2.62
C GLY A 89 5.08 -3.66 1.10
N LEU A 90 5.36 -4.85 0.56
CA LEU A 90 5.38 -5.05 -0.90
C LEU A 90 3.96 -5.17 -1.46
N GLY A 91 3.47 -4.16 -2.18
CA GLY A 91 2.11 -4.13 -2.75
C GLY A 91 1.02 -3.67 -1.79
N CYS A 92 1.41 -3.19 -0.61
CA CYS A 92 0.55 -2.39 0.27
C CYS A 92 0.58 -0.90 -0.10
N ASP A 93 1.04 -0.56 -1.32
CA ASP A 93 1.02 0.79 -1.84
C ASP A 93 -0.42 1.31 -1.91
N PRO A 94 -0.65 2.60 -1.65
CA PRO A 94 -1.99 3.17 -1.67
C PRO A 94 -2.65 3.01 -3.06
N CYS A 95 -3.93 2.64 -3.04
CA CYS A 95 -4.83 2.88 -4.17
C CYS A 95 -5.11 4.40 -4.27
#